data_AF-A0A4D6Y2F1-F1
#
_entry.id   AF-A0A4D6Y2F1-F1
#
_cell.length_a   1.000
_cell.length_b   1.000
_cell.length_c   1.000
_cell.angle_alpha   90.00
_cell.angle_beta   90.00
_cell.angle_gamma   90.00
#
_symmetry.space_group_name_H-M   'P 1'
#
loop_
_entity.id
_entity.type
_entity.pdbx_description
1 polymer ?
#
loop_
_entity_poly.entity_id
_entity_poly.type
_entity_poly.pdbx_seq_one_letter_code
_entity_poly.pdbx_strand_id
1 'polypeptide(L)'
;MNKSVQESYYNDFVNHDLWQVSDQSNSLENIKFTIKNFQNNYENLKSSNELDNQFMNDSYQSLFIVNENIITLNDRRKMIQDFKKIIPEVELQKLISTYANQKFLYQSYLQLISETPEINEYQIKNSRNIYKIDKLDDGSIKLVATNLSDLDIKNNNNISKYKSFGIRATIVIPPNDLPIMKYSHFIKK
;
A
#
# COMPACT_ATOMS: atom_id res chain seq x y z
N MET A 1 18.81 11.15 11.79
CA MET A 1 17.54 10.86 11.09
C MET A 1 16.96 12.20 10.65
N ASN A 2 16.68 12.37 9.35
CA ASN A 2 16.36 13.67 8.76
C ASN A 2 14.98 14.19 9.25
N LYS A 3 14.89 15.48 9.58
CA LYS A 3 13.68 16.11 10.14
C LYS A 3 12.52 16.08 9.14
N SER A 4 12.83 16.18 7.84
CA SER A 4 11.87 16.02 6.74
C SER A 4 11.27 14.61 6.68
N VAL A 5 12.05 13.57 7.01
CA VAL A 5 11.57 12.19 7.08
C VAL A 5 10.58 12.03 8.24
N GLN A 6 10.89 12.59 9.42
CA GLN A 6 9.97 12.61 10.57
C GLN A 6 8.68 13.39 10.31
N GLU A 7 8.76 14.53 9.60
CA GLU A 7 7.59 15.35 9.26
C GLU A 7 6.70 14.67 8.19
N SER A 8 7.30 13.96 7.21
CA SER A 8 6.52 13.14 6.27
C SER A 8 5.79 12.00 6.97
N TYR A 9 6.38 11.43 8.03
CA TYR A 9 5.68 10.45 8.85
C TYR A 9 4.44 11.08 9.49
N TYR A 10 4.52 12.30 10.04
CA TYR A 10 3.44 12.92 10.81
C TYR A 10 2.17 13.25 10.00
N ASN A 11 2.30 13.73 8.76
CA ASN A 11 1.15 14.22 7.99
C ASN A 11 0.26 13.11 7.37
N ASP A 12 0.74 11.87 7.26
CA ASP A 12 -0.07 10.73 6.79
C ASP A 12 -0.89 10.05 7.92
N PHE A 13 -0.80 10.56 9.15
CA PHE A 13 -1.54 10.07 10.33
C PHE A 13 -2.80 10.89 10.68
N VAL A 14 -3.14 11.92 9.90
CA VAL A 14 -4.36 12.72 10.13
C VAL A 14 -5.54 12.14 9.36
N ASN A 15 -6.02 10.98 9.83
CA ASN A 15 -7.42 10.61 9.70
C ASN A 15 -7.84 10.06 11.07
N HIS A 16 -9.06 10.35 11.53
CA HIS A 16 -9.49 10.25 12.94
C HIS A 16 -9.55 8.81 13.51
N ASP A 17 -9.05 7.81 12.77
CA ASP A 17 -8.99 6.42 13.18
C ASP A 17 -7.56 6.09 13.68
N LEU A 18 -7.46 5.56 14.91
CA LEU A 18 -6.18 5.18 15.53
C LEU A 18 -5.62 3.94 14.83
N TRP A 19 -4.73 4.13 13.85
CA TRP A 19 -4.00 3.06 13.17
C TRP A 19 -3.13 2.28 14.17
N GLN A 20 -3.37 0.98 14.27
CA GLN A 20 -2.61 0.05 15.07
C GLN A 20 -1.45 -0.52 14.24
N VAL A 21 -0.22 -0.30 14.72
CA VAL A 21 1.00 -0.88 14.16
C VAL A 21 1.26 -2.18 14.93
N SER A 22 1.31 -3.34 14.25
CA SER A 22 1.69 -4.60 14.94
C SER A 22 3.16 -4.60 15.30
N ASP A 23 3.53 -5.42 16.25
CA ASP A 23 4.91 -5.90 16.37
C ASP A 23 5.17 -7.18 15.54
N GLN A 24 4.15 -8.02 15.27
CA GLN A 24 4.35 -9.33 14.62
C GLN A 24 4.61 -9.25 13.11
N SER A 25 3.73 -8.57 12.36
CA SER A 25 3.94 -8.34 10.91
C SER A 25 5.09 -7.38 10.64
N ASN A 26 5.47 -6.58 11.65
CA ASN A 26 6.64 -5.72 11.61
C ASN A 26 7.88 -6.38 12.24
N SER A 27 7.87 -7.69 12.45
CA SER A 27 9.09 -8.40 12.84
C SER A 27 10.16 -8.20 11.76
N LEU A 28 11.40 -8.05 12.21
CA LEU A 28 12.54 -7.81 11.32
C LEU A 28 12.64 -8.90 10.23
N GLU A 29 12.35 -10.15 10.57
CA GLU A 29 12.40 -11.28 9.66
C GLU A 29 11.32 -11.22 8.58
N ASN A 30 10.06 -10.95 8.98
CA ASN A 30 8.93 -10.84 8.05
C ASN A 30 9.09 -9.66 7.09
N ILE A 31 9.55 -8.52 7.61
CA ILE A 31 9.87 -7.34 6.79
C ILE A 31 10.99 -7.66 5.80
N LYS A 32 12.10 -8.24 6.26
CA LYS A 32 13.25 -8.59 5.38
C LYS A 32 12.85 -9.58 4.30
N PHE A 33 12.08 -10.61 4.64
CA PHE A 33 11.58 -11.59 3.67
C PHE A 33 10.69 -10.92 2.62
N THR A 34 9.76 -10.07 3.05
CA THR A 34 8.86 -9.36 2.13
C THR A 34 9.62 -8.40 1.22
N ILE A 35 10.55 -7.60 1.76
CA ILE A 35 11.42 -6.72 0.98
C ILE A 35 12.19 -7.54 -0.07
N LYS A 36 12.79 -8.67 0.32
CA LYS A 36 13.55 -9.54 -0.59
C LYS A 36 12.69 -10.06 -1.73
N ASN A 37 11.44 -10.43 -1.47
CA ASN A 37 10.52 -10.91 -2.52
C ASN A 37 10.21 -9.81 -3.54
N PHE A 38 9.92 -8.60 -3.09
CA PHE A 38 9.71 -7.46 -4.00
C PHE A 38 10.99 -7.09 -4.74
N GLN A 39 12.15 -7.11 -4.08
CA GLN A 39 13.44 -6.86 -4.74
C GLN A 39 13.73 -7.88 -5.83
N ASN A 40 13.51 -9.17 -5.58
CA ASN A 40 13.67 -10.21 -6.61
C ASN A 40 12.77 -9.96 -7.83
N ASN A 41 11.52 -9.54 -7.60
CA ASN A 41 10.62 -9.18 -8.69
C ASN A 41 11.12 -7.95 -9.46
N TYR A 42 11.65 -6.95 -8.77
CA TYR A 42 12.23 -5.77 -9.39
C TYR A 42 13.48 -6.11 -10.23
N GLU A 43 14.39 -6.93 -9.72
CA GLU A 43 15.57 -7.39 -10.49
C GLU A 43 15.16 -8.15 -11.76
N ASN A 44 14.10 -8.97 -11.70
CA ASN A 44 13.55 -9.63 -12.88
C ASN A 44 12.96 -8.65 -13.90
N LEU A 45 12.40 -7.53 -13.44
CA LEU A 45 11.86 -6.48 -14.32
C LEU A 45 12.95 -5.58 -14.92
N LYS A 46 14.14 -5.48 -14.34
CA LYS A 46 15.22 -4.67 -14.90
C LYS A 46 15.61 -5.12 -16.31
N SER A 47 15.61 -6.43 -16.56
CA SER A 47 15.92 -7.00 -17.88
C SER A 47 14.77 -6.88 -18.89
N SER A 48 13.60 -6.41 -18.46
CA SER A 48 12.39 -6.23 -19.25
C SER A 48 12.15 -4.76 -19.62
N ASN A 49 11.40 -4.52 -20.69
CA ASN A 49 10.92 -3.18 -21.08
C ASN A 49 9.51 -2.88 -20.53
N GLU A 50 8.98 -3.77 -19.71
CA GLU A 50 7.62 -3.72 -19.19
C GLU A 50 7.58 -3.33 -17.71
N LEU A 51 6.42 -2.82 -17.28
CA LEU A 51 6.10 -2.64 -15.87
C LEU A 51 5.54 -3.95 -15.31
N ASP A 52 5.51 -4.08 -13.98
CA ASP A 52 4.86 -5.21 -13.33
C ASP A 52 3.41 -5.38 -13.81
N ASN A 53 3.00 -6.61 -14.12
CA ASN A 53 1.68 -6.87 -14.69
C ASN A 53 0.52 -6.63 -13.70
N GLN A 54 0.81 -6.63 -12.39
CA GLN A 54 -0.15 -6.30 -11.34
C GLN A 54 -0.28 -4.79 -11.12
N PHE A 55 0.63 -3.98 -11.67
CA PHE A 55 0.57 -2.53 -11.54
C PHE A 55 -0.68 -1.97 -12.23
N MET A 56 -1.45 -1.19 -11.46
CA MET A 56 -2.73 -0.61 -11.90
C MET A 56 -3.73 -1.66 -12.42
N ASN A 57 -3.70 -2.86 -11.84
CA ASN A 57 -4.58 -3.97 -12.21
C ASN A 57 -5.20 -4.62 -10.96
N ASP A 58 -5.72 -3.78 -10.07
CA ASP A 58 -6.32 -4.22 -8.82
C ASP A 58 -7.71 -4.84 -9.01
N SER A 59 -8.08 -5.72 -8.08
CA SER A 59 -9.43 -6.32 -8.03
C SER A 59 -10.51 -5.33 -7.58
N TYR A 60 -10.10 -4.22 -6.96
CA TYR A 60 -10.97 -3.18 -6.43
C TYR A 60 -10.75 -1.85 -7.17
N GLN A 61 -11.68 -0.92 -6.98
CA GLN A 61 -11.44 0.46 -7.39
C GLN A 61 -10.18 0.98 -6.68
N SER A 62 -9.23 1.48 -7.44
CA SER A 62 -7.90 1.87 -6.93
C SER A 62 -7.61 3.32 -7.32
N LEU A 63 -7.16 4.15 -6.40
CA LEU A 63 -6.74 5.52 -6.66
C LEU A 63 -5.21 5.61 -6.62
N PHE A 64 -4.60 6.24 -7.63
CA PHE A 64 -3.16 6.46 -7.66
C PHE A 64 -2.86 7.97 -7.58
N ILE A 65 -2.01 8.33 -6.63
CA ILE A 65 -1.51 9.69 -6.41
C ILE A 65 0.01 9.62 -6.49
N VAL A 66 0.62 10.30 -7.46
CA VAL A 66 2.07 10.23 -7.72
C VAL A 66 2.64 11.63 -7.75
N ASN A 67 3.54 11.95 -6.81
CA ASN A 67 4.07 13.31 -6.60
C ASN A 67 2.94 14.34 -6.60
N GLU A 68 1.93 14.13 -5.74
CA GLU A 68 0.71 14.95 -5.61
C GLU A 68 -0.24 14.95 -6.84
N ASN A 69 0.13 14.32 -7.96
CA ASN A 69 -0.71 14.24 -9.15
C ASN A 69 -1.66 13.04 -9.08
N ILE A 70 -2.95 13.30 -9.24
CA ILE A 70 -3.97 12.24 -9.29
C ILE A 70 -4.01 11.63 -10.70
N ILE A 71 -3.83 10.31 -10.78
CA ILE A 71 -4.01 9.56 -12.03
C ILE A 71 -5.48 9.18 -12.17
N THR A 72 -6.11 9.65 -13.24
CA THR A 72 -7.55 9.47 -13.47
C THR A 72 -7.86 8.02 -13.83
N LEU A 73 -8.84 7.42 -13.13
CA LEU A 73 -9.25 6.03 -13.29
C LEU A 73 -10.25 5.87 -14.43
N ASN A 74 -9.75 5.56 -15.63
CA ASN A 74 -10.59 5.38 -16.81
C ASN A 74 -10.18 4.16 -17.65
N ASP A 75 -8.95 4.12 -18.14
CA ASP A 75 -8.37 3.07 -18.97
C ASP A 75 -6.94 2.81 -18.49
N ARG A 76 -6.60 1.54 -18.26
CA ARG A 76 -5.28 1.15 -17.72
C ARG A 76 -4.12 1.64 -18.58
N ARG A 77 -4.24 1.66 -19.91
CA ARG A 77 -3.16 2.16 -20.78
C ARG A 77 -2.97 3.64 -20.59
N LYS A 78 -4.06 4.41 -20.48
CA LYS A 78 -4.00 5.85 -20.19
C LYS A 78 -3.39 6.11 -18.81
N MET A 79 -3.78 5.35 -17.79
CA MET A 79 -3.20 5.45 -16.45
C MET A 79 -1.68 5.20 -16.46
N ILE A 80 -1.22 4.17 -17.18
CA ILE A 80 0.21 3.89 -17.37
C ILE A 80 0.90 5.01 -18.12
N GLN A 81 0.29 5.56 -19.18
CA GLN A 81 0.87 6.70 -19.91
C GLN A 81 1.02 7.94 -19.03
N ASP A 82 0.00 8.27 -18.23
CA ASP A 82 0.05 9.42 -17.34
C ASP A 82 1.06 9.21 -16.21
N PHE A 83 1.16 8.00 -15.66
CA PHE A 83 2.23 7.62 -14.74
C PHE A 83 3.63 7.83 -15.35
N LYS A 84 3.87 7.35 -16.57
CA LYS A 84 5.16 7.49 -17.25
C LYS A 84 5.52 8.95 -17.57
N LYS A 85 4.54 9.84 -17.68
CA LYS A 85 4.78 11.29 -17.83
C LYS A 85 5.20 11.91 -16.50
N ILE A 86 4.59 11.49 -15.39
CA ILE A 86 4.91 12.00 -14.04
C ILE A 86 6.29 11.47 -13.58
N ILE A 87 6.59 10.21 -13.88
CA ILE A 87 7.85 9.54 -13.55
C ILE A 87 8.56 9.15 -14.85
N PRO A 88 9.43 10.01 -15.42
CA PRO A 88 10.11 9.72 -16.67
C PRO A 88 11.23 8.68 -16.53
N GLU A 89 11.80 8.48 -15.33
CA GLU A 89 12.92 7.57 -15.13
C GLU A 89 12.47 6.11 -15.19
N VAL A 90 12.91 5.36 -16.20
CA VAL A 90 12.48 3.96 -16.47
C VAL A 90 12.71 3.03 -15.27
N GLU A 91 13.87 3.14 -14.63
CA GLU A 91 14.17 2.31 -13.45
C GLU A 91 13.25 2.61 -12.27
N LEU A 92 12.88 3.88 -12.09
CA LEU A 92 11.93 4.29 -11.08
C LEU A 92 10.51 3.81 -11.41
N GLN A 93 10.12 3.87 -12.69
CA GLN A 93 8.84 3.32 -13.15
C GLN A 93 8.72 1.83 -12.79
N LYS A 94 9.75 1.04 -13.10
CA LYS A 94 9.81 -0.39 -12.78
C LYS A 94 9.71 -0.62 -11.27
N LEU A 95 10.54 0.08 -10.50
CA LEU A 95 10.57 -0.03 -9.04
C LEU A 95 9.19 0.26 -8.43
N ILE A 96 8.58 1.39 -8.78
CA ILE A 96 7.24 1.75 -8.29
C ILE A 96 6.22 0.68 -8.70
N SER A 97 6.25 0.21 -9.94
CA SER A 97 5.30 -0.79 -10.43
C SER A 97 5.36 -2.10 -9.64
N THR A 98 6.54 -2.48 -9.15
CA THR A 98 6.75 -3.68 -8.32
C THR A 98 6.06 -3.59 -6.96
N TYR A 99 6.03 -2.40 -6.35
CA TYR A 99 5.46 -2.21 -5.00
C TYR A 99 4.01 -1.68 -5.02
N ALA A 100 3.60 -0.93 -6.05
CA ALA A 100 2.28 -0.30 -6.14
C ALA A 100 1.20 -1.25 -6.66
N ASN A 101 0.98 -2.36 -5.94
CA ASN A 101 -0.07 -3.33 -6.25
C ASN A 101 -0.69 -3.93 -4.98
N GLN A 102 -1.82 -4.62 -5.13
CA GLN A 102 -2.58 -5.18 -4.01
C GLN A 102 -1.79 -6.15 -3.13
N LYS A 103 -0.80 -6.89 -3.66
CA LYS A 103 0.01 -7.83 -2.85
C LYS A 103 0.80 -7.11 -1.76
N PHE A 104 1.09 -5.82 -1.95
CA PHE A 104 1.79 -5.00 -0.96
C PHE A 104 1.01 -4.84 0.34
N LEU A 105 -0.32 -4.95 0.30
CA LEU A 105 -1.19 -4.86 1.47
C LEU A 105 -1.36 -6.20 2.22
N TYR A 106 -0.91 -7.31 1.65
CA TYR A 106 -1.27 -8.65 2.12
C TYR A 106 -0.85 -8.92 3.58
N GLN A 107 0.35 -8.50 3.98
CA GLN A 107 0.83 -8.69 5.36
C GLN A 107 0.00 -7.90 6.38
N SER A 108 -0.43 -6.70 6.02
CA SER A 108 -1.33 -5.91 6.87
C SER A 108 -2.72 -6.53 6.97
N TYR A 109 -3.19 -7.22 5.92
CA TYR A 109 -4.45 -7.96 5.97
C TYR A 109 -4.35 -9.21 6.84
N LEU A 110 -3.30 -10.01 6.69
CA LEU A 110 -3.08 -11.19 7.53
C LEU A 110 -3.02 -10.82 9.02
N GLN A 111 -2.37 -9.70 9.32
CA GLN A 111 -2.32 -9.16 10.67
C GLN A 111 -3.72 -8.84 11.22
N LEU A 112 -4.51 -8.05 10.48
CA LEU A 112 -5.87 -7.67 10.86
C LEU A 112 -6.71 -8.91 11.19
N ILE A 113 -6.65 -9.95 10.36
CA ILE A 113 -7.41 -11.19 10.57
C ILE A 113 -6.88 -12.00 11.75
N SER A 114 -5.57 -11.97 12.02
CA SER A 114 -4.99 -12.63 13.19
C SER A 114 -5.41 -11.97 14.51
N GLU A 115 -5.48 -10.64 14.54
CA GLU A 115 -5.82 -9.86 15.74
C GLU A 115 -7.34 -9.74 15.93
N THR A 116 -8.12 -9.79 14.85
CA THR A 116 -9.60 -9.73 14.87
C THR A 116 -10.20 -10.80 13.94
N PRO A 117 -10.18 -12.08 14.33
CA PRO A 117 -10.65 -13.18 13.48
C PRO A 117 -12.14 -13.11 13.16
N GLU A 118 -12.96 -12.40 13.95
CA GLU A 118 -14.40 -12.27 13.72
C GLU A 118 -14.72 -11.50 12.43
N ILE A 119 -13.75 -10.77 11.85
CA ILE A 119 -13.93 -10.12 10.53
C ILE A 119 -14.28 -11.14 9.44
N ASN A 120 -13.88 -12.41 9.59
CA ASN A 120 -14.24 -13.46 8.64
C ASN A 120 -15.76 -13.75 8.58
N GLU A 121 -16.52 -13.32 9.58
CA GLU A 121 -17.99 -13.43 9.63
C GLU A 121 -18.69 -12.31 8.83
N TYR A 122 -17.95 -11.31 8.36
CA TYR A 122 -18.48 -10.16 7.64
C TYR A 122 -18.30 -10.30 6.13
N GLN A 123 -19.24 -9.75 5.37
CA GLN A 123 -19.11 -9.48 3.95
C GLN A 123 -18.39 -8.14 3.76
N ILE A 124 -17.31 -8.16 2.98
CA ILE A 124 -16.56 -6.96 2.62
C ILE A 124 -17.27 -6.24 1.47
N LYS A 125 -17.55 -4.94 1.63
CA LYS A 125 -18.16 -4.09 0.61
C LYS A 125 -17.39 -2.78 0.42
N ASN A 126 -17.65 -2.12 -0.70
CA ASN A 126 -17.10 -0.79 -1.05
C ASN A 126 -15.57 -0.69 -0.89
N SER A 127 -14.87 -1.80 -1.09
CA SER A 127 -13.44 -1.89 -0.91
C SER A 127 -12.74 -1.03 -1.96
N ARG A 128 -11.78 -0.23 -1.50
CA ARG A 128 -10.99 0.64 -2.37
C ARG A 128 -9.53 0.68 -1.95
N ASN A 129 -8.64 0.65 -2.93
CA ASN A 129 -7.21 0.82 -2.73
C ASN A 129 -6.81 2.27 -3.02
N ILE A 130 -5.83 2.78 -2.30
CA ILE A 130 -5.22 4.09 -2.51
C ILE A 130 -3.72 3.89 -2.45
N TYR A 131 -3.02 4.26 -3.53
CA TYR A 131 -1.57 4.27 -3.62
C TYR A 131 -1.09 5.71 -3.70
N LYS A 132 -0.33 6.14 -2.70
CA LYS A 132 0.36 7.42 -2.68
C LYS A 132 1.84 7.15 -2.85
N ILE A 133 2.44 7.73 -3.88
CA ILE A 133 3.85 7.57 -4.23
C ILE A 133 4.48 8.96 -4.31
N ASP A 134 5.49 9.21 -3.50
CA ASP A 134 6.19 10.49 -3.45
C ASP A 134 7.69 10.27 -3.60
N LYS A 135 8.31 11.02 -4.52
CA LYS A 135 9.76 11.19 -4.56
C LYS A 135 10.13 12.28 -3.56
N LEU A 136 10.97 11.93 -2.58
CA LEU A 136 11.42 12.83 -1.53
C LEU A 136 12.64 13.64 -2.00
N ASP A 137 12.92 14.77 -1.33
CA ASP A 137 14.02 15.68 -1.66
C ASP A 137 15.40 15.02 -1.61
N ASP A 138 15.57 14.00 -0.77
CA ASP A 138 16.81 13.23 -0.64
C ASP A 138 16.95 12.12 -1.70
N GLY A 139 16.03 12.07 -2.68
CA GLY A 139 15.98 11.06 -3.73
C GLY A 139 15.33 9.75 -3.30
N SER A 140 14.92 9.61 -2.04
CA SER A 140 14.17 8.44 -1.57
C SER A 140 12.77 8.40 -2.20
N ILE A 141 12.17 7.22 -2.21
CA ILE A 141 10.79 7.02 -2.67
C ILE A 141 9.97 6.55 -1.49
N LYS A 142 8.89 7.27 -1.20
CA LYS A 142 7.88 6.85 -0.24
C LYS A 142 6.68 6.29 -0.99
N LEU A 143 6.26 5.09 -0.65
CA LEU A 143 5.03 4.50 -1.15
C LEU A 143 4.15 4.09 0.02
N VAL A 144 2.90 4.56 0.00
CA VAL A 144 1.86 4.22 0.96
C VAL A 144 0.70 3.59 0.20
N ALA A 145 0.46 2.31 0.42
CA ALA A 145 -0.76 1.65 -0.02
C ALA A 145 -1.73 1.58 1.16
N THR A 146 -2.99 1.92 0.92
CA THR A 146 -4.08 1.80 1.89
C THR A 146 -5.27 1.12 1.24
N ASN A 147 -5.87 0.14 1.90
CA ASN A 147 -7.21 -0.33 1.56
C ASN A 147 -8.20 0.10 2.65
N LEU A 148 -9.37 0.56 2.22
CA LEU A 148 -10.49 0.89 3.09
C LEU A 148 -11.69 0.06 2.64
N SER A 149 -12.38 -0.55 3.60
CA SER A 149 -13.47 -1.47 3.32
C SER A 149 -14.59 -1.35 4.35
N ASP A 150 -15.83 -1.42 3.88
CA ASP A 150 -17.02 -1.50 4.72
C ASP A 150 -17.32 -2.96 5.06
N LEU A 151 -17.95 -3.18 6.21
CA LEU A 151 -18.29 -4.50 6.74
C LEU A 151 -19.80 -4.60 6.94
N ASP A 152 -20.41 -5.57 6.27
CA ASP A 152 -21.80 -5.99 6.48
C ASP A 152 -21.83 -7.39 7.10
N ILE A 153 -22.82 -7.68 7.93
CA ILE A 153 -22.95 -9.01 8.52
C ILE A 153 -23.44 -9.99 7.45
N LYS A 154 -22.84 -11.19 7.36
CA LYS A 154 -23.31 -12.23 6.43
C LYS A 154 -24.70 -12.76 6.78
N ASN A 155 -25.08 -12.73 8.06
CA ASN A 155 -26.35 -13.23 8.60
C ASN A 155 -27.09 -12.13 9.38
N ASN A 156 -28.32 -11.83 8.99
CA ASN A 156 -29.15 -10.76 9.57
C ASN A 156 -29.57 -10.97 11.05
N ASN A 157 -29.20 -12.08 11.67
CA ASN A 157 -29.61 -12.42 13.04
C ASN A 157 -28.63 -11.90 14.11
N ASN A 158 -27.48 -11.33 13.72
CA ASN A 158 -26.49 -10.77 14.64
C ASN A 158 -26.50 -9.24 14.61
N ILE A 159 -26.06 -8.61 15.70
CA ILE A 159 -25.82 -7.16 15.77
C ILE A 159 -24.42 -6.88 15.19
N SER A 160 -24.30 -5.90 14.30
CA SER A 160 -23.01 -5.54 13.69
C SER A 160 -22.10 -4.91 14.74
N LYS A 161 -21.01 -5.59 15.09
CA LYS A 161 -19.98 -5.08 16.01
C LYS A 161 -19.00 -4.15 15.31
N TYR A 162 -18.80 -4.34 14.00
CA TYR A 162 -17.81 -3.62 13.20
C TYR A 162 -18.45 -3.05 11.94
N LYS A 163 -18.12 -1.81 11.61
CA LYS A 163 -18.64 -1.08 10.44
C LYS A 163 -17.67 -1.06 9.28
N SER A 164 -16.37 -0.97 9.56
CA SER A 164 -15.34 -0.87 8.54
C SER A 164 -13.98 -1.24 9.10
N PHE A 165 -13.03 -1.50 8.20
CA PHE A 165 -11.62 -1.63 8.53
C PHE A 165 -10.76 -0.88 7.52
N GLY A 166 -9.51 -0.65 7.90
CA GLY A 166 -8.47 -0.23 6.99
C GLY A 166 -7.19 -1.02 7.21
N ILE A 167 -6.47 -1.29 6.13
CA ILE A 167 -5.13 -1.88 6.14
C ILE A 167 -4.18 -0.99 5.36
N ARG A 168 -2.93 -0.93 5.78
CA ARG A 168 -1.94 -0.03 5.20
C ARG A 168 -0.56 -0.67 5.22
N ALA A 169 0.15 -0.49 4.11
CA ALA A 169 1.55 -0.80 3.96
C ALA A 169 2.29 0.47 3.54
N THR A 170 3.38 0.77 4.23
CA THR A 170 4.26 1.90 3.92
C THR A 170 5.66 1.38 3.67
N ILE A 171 6.31 1.83 2.60
CA ILE A 171 7.73 1.61 2.36
C ILE A 171 8.42 2.93 2.03
N VAL A 172 9.60 3.13 2.59
CA VAL A 172 10.55 4.16 2.18
C VAL A 172 11.75 3.44 1.59
N ILE A 173 12.08 3.75 0.33
CA ILE A 173 13.21 3.20 -0.40
C ILE A 173 14.25 4.32 -0.52
N PRO A 174 15.24 4.38 0.38
CA PRO A 174 16.34 5.33 0.28
C PRO A 174 17.30 4.94 -0.84
N PRO A 175 18.07 5.89 -1.41
CA PRO A 175 18.95 5.63 -2.54
C PRO A 175 20.12 4.70 -2.22
N ASN A 176 20.63 4.74 -0.98
CA ASN A 176 21.87 4.06 -0.58
C ASN A 176 21.72 3.17 0.66
N ASP A 177 20.49 2.92 1.11
CA ASP A 177 20.20 2.18 2.35
C ASP A 177 19.13 1.11 2.12
N LEU A 178 18.94 0.25 3.12
CA LEU A 178 17.89 -0.76 3.09
C LEU A 178 16.50 -0.10 3.14
N PRO A 179 15.50 -0.63 2.40
CA PRO A 179 14.14 -0.14 2.50
C PRO A 179 13.57 -0.30 3.92
N ILE A 180 12.78 0.69 4.34
CA ILE A 180 12.10 0.69 5.63
C ILE A 180 10.62 0.46 5.38
N MET A 181 10.07 -0.62 5.93
CA MET A 181 8.68 -1.01 5.71
C MET A 181 7.89 -1.02 7.03
N LYS A 182 6.61 -0.65 6.96
CA LYS A 182 5.67 -0.71 8.08
C LYS A 182 4.29 -1.17 7.62
N TYR A 183 3.66 -2.02 8.42
CA TYR A 183 2.28 -2.43 8.28
C TYR A 183 1.44 -1.92 9.45
N SER A 184 0.22 -1.52 9.15
CA SER A 184 -0.73 -1.02 10.15
C SER A 184 -2.16 -1.23 9.70
N HIS A 185 -3.07 -1.45 10.65
CA HIS A 185 -4.49 -1.59 10.34
C HIS A 185 -5.34 -0.84 11.37
N PHE A 186 -6.63 -0.71 11.10
CA PHE A 186 -7.62 -0.30 12.10
C PHE A 186 -8.93 -1.05 11.87
N ILE A 187 -9.76 -1.09 12.91
CA ILE A 187 -11.15 -1.52 12.81
C ILE A 187 -12.07 -0.51 13.51
N LYS A 188 -13.20 -0.21 12.88
CA LYS A 188 -14.20 0.73 13.39
C LYS A 188 -15.45 -0.03 13.84
N LYS A 189 -15.95 0.35 15.02
CA LYS A 189 -17.17 -0.20 15.64
C LYS A 189 -18.39 0.67 15.34
#